data_AF-A0AAE0FTM5-F1
#
_entry.id   AF-A0AAE0FTM5-F1
#
_cell.length_a   1.000
_cell.length_b   1.000
_cell.length_c   1.000
_cell.angle_alpha   90.00
_cell.angle_beta   90.00
_cell.angle_gamma   90.00
#
_symmetry.space_group_name_H-M   'P 1'
#
loop_
_entity.id
_entity.type
_entity.pdbx_description
1 polymer ?
#
loop_
_entity_poly.entity_id
_entity_poly.type
_entity_poly.pdbx_seq_one_letter_code
_entity_poly.pdbx_strand_id
1 'polypeptide(L)'
;MLQEPISGGYFELTPFTRHKLQEHDPKVEADVSRLISQDGDNVASATDQKTSGCDVRRLDFTEGTLSIFGGRQSLHRVTPVFGERDRLVAVLCWAKQQNVTNSPAVRKLFWGREG
;
A
#
# COMPACT_ATOMS: atom_id res chain seq x y z
N MET A 1 -3.75 12.05 -1.77
CA MET A 1 -4.75 11.72 -2.79
C MET A 1 -5.05 12.98 -3.57
N LEU A 2 -5.21 12.90 -4.89
CA LEU A 2 -5.67 14.03 -5.71
C LEU A 2 -7.19 14.04 -5.86
N GLN A 3 -7.81 12.85 -5.99
CA GLN A 3 -9.25 12.68 -6.09
C GLN A 3 -9.67 11.35 -5.47
N GLU A 4 -10.68 11.37 -4.61
CA GLU A 4 -11.28 10.17 -4.04
C GLU A 4 -12.21 9.48 -5.06
N PRO A 5 -12.32 8.14 -5.02
CA PRO A 5 -13.39 7.43 -5.71
C PRO A 5 -14.73 7.61 -4.98
N ILE A 6 -15.82 7.11 -5.58
CA ILE A 6 -17.12 7.04 -4.88
C ILE A 6 -17.04 6.06 -3.70
N SER A 7 -16.47 4.87 -3.91
CA SER A 7 -16.22 3.90 -2.85
C SER A 7 -15.09 2.94 -3.20
N GLY A 8 -14.58 2.24 -2.18
CA GLY A 8 -13.41 1.37 -2.33
C GLY A 8 -12.12 2.17 -2.52
N GLY A 9 -11.11 1.56 -3.15
CA GLY A 9 -9.81 2.21 -3.36
C GLY A 9 -9.03 2.48 -2.06
N TYR A 10 -9.32 1.73 -1.00
CA TYR A 10 -8.67 1.91 0.29
C TYR A 10 -7.22 1.45 0.23
N PHE A 11 -6.32 2.26 0.78
CA PHE A 11 -4.91 1.92 0.85
C PHE A 11 -4.64 1.09 2.11
N GLU A 12 -4.26 -0.16 1.93
CA GLU A 12 -4.02 -1.12 3.02
C GLU A 12 -2.56 -1.57 3.03
N LEU A 13 -1.96 -1.71 4.21
CA LEU A 13 -0.58 -2.14 4.35
C LEU A 13 -0.36 -3.02 5.59
N THR A 14 0.63 -3.91 5.53
CA THR A 14 1.26 -4.50 6.71
C THR A 14 2.70 -3.99 6.82
N PRO A 15 3.10 -3.37 7.95
CA PRO A 15 4.41 -2.76 8.08
C PRO A 15 5.50 -3.81 8.33
N PHE A 16 6.73 -3.51 7.90
CA PHE A 16 7.96 -4.25 8.26
C PHE A 16 8.00 -5.74 7.90
N THR A 17 7.27 -6.17 6.86
CA THR A 17 7.27 -7.57 6.38
C THR A 17 8.66 -8.08 5.96
N ARG A 18 9.59 -7.17 5.61
CA ARG A 18 10.96 -7.52 5.19
C ARG A 18 12.02 -7.41 6.29
N HIS A 19 11.66 -7.02 7.51
CA HIS A 19 12.64 -6.74 8.57
C HIS A 19 12.76 -7.87 9.61
N LYS A 20 11.94 -8.92 9.55
CA LYS A 20 12.08 -10.04 10.48
C LYS A 20 13.15 -11.00 9.96
N LEU A 21 14.27 -11.05 10.66
CA LEU A 21 15.42 -11.95 10.41
C LEU A 21 15.09 -13.43 10.62
N GLN A 22 13.84 -13.75 10.98
CA GLN A 22 13.36 -15.09 11.16
C GLN A 22 12.54 -15.46 9.91
N GLU A 23 13.11 -16.34 9.08
CA GLU A 23 12.35 -17.00 8.03
C GLU A 23 11.15 -17.71 8.66
N HIS A 24 9.99 -17.65 7.99
CA HIS A 24 8.74 -18.29 8.43
C HIS A 24 8.13 -17.79 9.76
N ASP A 25 8.14 -16.48 10.02
CA ASP A 25 7.32 -15.94 11.12
C ASP A 25 5.82 -16.14 10.82
N PRO A 26 5.10 -16.97 11.59
CA PRO A 26 3.69 -17.28 11.33
C PRO A 26 2.80 -16.03 11.38
N LYS A 27 3.19 -15.00 12.13
CA LYS A 27 2.46 -13.73 12.17
C LYS A 27 2.58 -12.99 10.84
N VAL A 28 3.77 -12.96 10.24
CA VAL A 28 3.97 -12.31 8.94
C VAL A 28 3.19 -13.05 7.87
N GLU A 29 3.20 -14.38 7.88
CA GLU A 29 2.40 -15.20 6.96
C GLU A 29 0.89 -14.92 7.10
N ALA A 30 0.39 -14.82 8.34
CA ALA A 30 -1.00 -14.48 8.60
C ALA A 30 -1.37 -13.05 8.14
N ASP A 31 -0.52 -12.06 8.44
CA ASP A 31 -0.73 -10.66 8.02
C ASP A 31 -0.71 -10.53 6.49
N VAL A 32 0.23 -11.20 5.81
CA VAL A 32 0.33 -11.22 4.35
C VAL A 32 -0.87 -11.93 3.73
N SER A 33 -1.26 -13.09 4.27
CA SER A 33 -2.43 -13.85 3.79
C SER A 33 -3.69 -13.01 3.89
N ARG A 34 -3.88 -12.29 4.99
CA ARG A 34 -5.03 -11.39 5.17
C ARG A 34 -4.98 -10.16 4.27
N LEU A 35 -3.79 -9.59 4.03
CA LEU A 35 -3.66 -8.49 3.08
C LEU A 35 -3.94 -8.95 1.65
N ILE A 36 -3.71 -10.23 1.30
CA ILE A 36 -3.97 -10.72 -0.06
C ILE A 36 -5.42 -11.23 -0.20
N SER A 37 -6.04 -11.73 0.86
CA SER A 37 -7.43 -12.21 0.81
C SER A 37 -8.43 -11.06 0.63
N GLN A 38 -9.52 -11.31 -0.11
CA GLN A 38 -10.60 -10.33 -0.30
C GLN A 38 -11.31 -9.97 1.01
N ASP A 39 -11.23 -10.84 2.03
CA ASP A 39 -11.73 -10.58 3.39
C ASP A 39 -11.03 -9.39 4.09
N GLY A 40 -9.90 -8.93 3.55
CA GLY A 40 -9.24 -7.70 4.01
C GLY A 40 -10.04 -6.42 3.77
N ASP A 41 -11.13 -6.44 2.99
CA ASP A 41 -12.01 -5.27 2.82
C ASP A 41 -12.70 -4.84 4.14
N ASN A 42 -12.71 -5.71 5.16
CA ASN A 42 -13.20 -5.43 6.51
C ASN A 42 -12.09 -4.96 7.48
N VAL A 43 -10.95 -4.45 6.99
CA VAL A 43 -9.91 -3.85 7.84
C VAL A 43 -10.38 -2.47 8.31
N ALA A 44 -10.48 -2.31 9.64
CA ALA A 44 -10.80 -1.04 10.27
C ALA A 44 -9.72 0.02 9.95
N SER A 45 -10.10 1.30 9.97
CA SER A 45 -9.15 2.40 9.78
C SER A 45 -8.02 2.33 10.82
N ALA A 46 -6.81 2.70 10.42
CA ALA A 46 -5.61 2.68 11.25
C ALA A 46 -5.69 3.55 12.52
N THR A 47 -6.72 4.38 12.66
CA THR A 47 -7.04 5.10 13.91
C THR A 47 -7.53 4.17 15.01
N ASP A 48 -8.12 3.01 14.67
CA ASP A 48 -8.57 2.00 15.62
C ASP A 48 -7.47 0.93 15.81
N GLN A 49 -6.33 1.37 16.35
CA GLN A 49 -5.30 0.46 16.86
C GLN A 49 -5.90 -0.38 17.99
N LYS A 50 -6.38 -1.59 17.66
CA LYS A 50 -6.26 -2.86 18.41
C LYS A 50 -7.35 -3.84 18.01
N THR A 51 -7.36 -4.27 16.74
CA THR A 51 -7.96 -5.57 16.41
C THR A 51 -6.92 -6.65 16.73
N SER A 52 -7.13 -7.33 17.86
CA SER A 52 -6.25 -8.33 18.45
C SER A 52 -5.71 -9.34 17.42
N GLY A 53 -4.42 -9.24 17.08
CA GLY A 53 -3.66 -10.28 16.37
C GLY A 53 -3.19 -9.97 14.94
N CYS A 54 -3.74 -8.96 14.26
CA CYS A 54 -3.40 -8.62 12.88
C CYS A 54 -2.81 -7.20 12.78
N ASP A 55 -1.74 -7.01 12.00
CA ASP A 55 -1.11 -5.68 11.78
C ASP A 55 -1.37 -5.12 10.37
N VAL A 56 -2.40 -5.61 9.69
CA VAL A 56 -2.92 -4.97 8.47
C VAL A 56 -3.66 -3.69 8.85
N ARG A 57 -3.25 -2.58 8.24
CA ARG A 57 -3.75 -1.23 8.52
C ARG A 57 -4.33 -0.61 7.26
N ARG A 58 -5.52 -0.03 7.37
CA ARG A 58 -6.08 0.87 6.35
C ARG A 58 -5.68 2.30 6.68
N LEU A 59 -4.93 2.95 5.80
CA LEU A 59 -4.58 4.35 5.99
C LEU A 59 -5.77 5.25 5.61
N ASP A 60 -6.06 6.24 6.45
CA ASP A 60 -6.93 7.35 6.05
C ASP A 60 -6.23 8.14 4.95
N PHE A 61 -6.70 7.96 3.73
CA PHE A 61 -6.07 8.53 2.54
C PHE A 61 -7.11 9.27 1.72
N THR A 62 -7.49 10.44 2.22
CA THR A 62 -8.49 11.33 1.64
C THR A 62 -7.87 12.38 0.72
N GLU A 63 -8.70 13.09 -0.06
CA GLU A 63 -8.27 14.20 -0.91
C GLU A 63 -7.34 15.19 -0.17
N GLY A 64 -6.24 15.57 -0.81
CA GLY A 64 -5.21 16.42 -0.20
C GLY A 64 -4.21 15.69 0.71
N THR A 65 -4.46 14.44 1.11
CA THR A 65 -3.55 13.70 2.00
C THR A 65 -2.22 13.38 1.32
N LEU A 66 -1.09 13.72 1.95
CA LEU A 66 0.24 13.19 1.61
C LEU A 66 0.58 12.04 2.56
N SER A 67 0.67 10.81 2.03
CA SER A 67 1.07 9.64 2.81
C SER A 67 2.52 9.27 2.51
N ILE A 68 3.33 9.14 3.56
CA ILE A 68 4.74 8.74 3.48
C ILE A 68 4.90 7.45 4.30
N PHE A 69 5.36 6.39 3.64
CA PHE A 69 5.61 5.09 4.28
C PHE A 69 6.78 4.38 3.60
N GLY A 70 7.40 3.42 4.30
CA GLY A 70 8.51 2.63 3.79
C GLY A 70 8.05 1.56 2.79
N GLY A 71 7.71 1.94 1.55
CA GLY A 71 7.12 1.03 0.56
C GLY A 71 7.92 -0.25 0.27
N ARG A 72 9.25 -0.21 0.38
CA ARG A 72 10.10 -1.42 0.30
C ARG A 72 9.85 -2.39 1.47
N GLN A 73 9.60 -1.88 2.66
CA GLN A 73 9.49 -2.65 3.91
C GLN A 73 8.06 -3.06 4.26
N SER A 74 7.06 -2.43 3.64
CA SER A 74 5.65 -2.68 3.91
C SER A 74 4.98 -3.29 2.68
N LEU A 75 4.40 -4.48 2.81
CA LEU A 75 3.51 -4.98 1.76
C LEU A 75 2.24 -4.13 1.81
N HIS A 76 1.75 -3.72 0.64
CA HIS A 76 0.61 -2.82 0.54
C HIS A 76 -0.20 -3.13 -0.70
N ARG A 77 -1.50 -2.82 -0.64
CA ARG A 77 -2.44 -2.93 -1.75
C ARG A 77 -3.44 -1.78 -1.76
N VAL A 78 -4.19 -1.68 -2.84
CA VAL A 78 -5.38 -0.84 -2.95
C VAL A 78 -6.56 -1.75 -3.20
N THR A 79 -7.63 -1.63 -2.42
CA THR A 79 -8.86 -2.40 -2.64
C THR A 79 -9.52 -1.98 -3.97
N PRO A 80 -10.39 -2.81 -4.57
CA PRO A 80 -11.10 -2.43 -5.80
C PRO A 80 -11.80 -1.08 -5.67
N VAL A 81 -11.79 -0.29 -6.74
CA VAL A 81 -12.50 0.99 -6.84
C VAL A 81 -13.87 0.73 -7.46
N PHE A 82 -14.92 1.33 -6.89
CA PHE A 82 -16.28 1.20 -7.39
C PHE A 82 -16.90 2.57 -7.69
N GLY A 83 -17.78 2.60 -8.69
CA GLY A 83 -18.46 3.80 -9.16
C GLY A 83 -17.76 4.50 -10.34
N GLU A 84 -18.34 5.61 -10.78
CA GLU A 84 -17.93 6.32 -12.01
C GLU A 84 -16.81 7.36 -11.81
N ARG A 85 -16.47 7.67 -10.55
CA ARG A 85 -15.41 8.62 -10.23
C ARG A 85 -14.08 7.89 -10.09
N ASP A 86 -13.13 8.27 -10.94
CA ASP A 86 -11.76 7.76 -10.86
C ASP A 86 -11.08 8.11 -9.54
N ARG A 87 -10.24 7.19 -9.05
CA ARG A 87 -9.32 7.45 -7.93
C ARG A 87 -7.99 7.96 -8.47
N LEU A 88 -7.63 9.20 -8.18
CA LEU A 88 -6.40 9.81 -8.71
C LEU A 88 -5.35 9.99 -7.60
N VAL A 89 -4.17 9.42 -7.82
CA VAL A 89 -3.04 9.49 -6.87
C VAL A 89 -1.74 9.80 -7.61
N ALA A 90 -1.05 10.85 -7.18
CA ALA A 90 0.35 11.05 -7.52
C ALA A 90 1.22 10.19 -6.61
N VAL A 91 2.11 9.38 -7.20
CA VAL A 91 3.10 8.57 -6.47
C VAL A 91 4.47 9.17 -6.68
N LEU A 92 5.13 9.50 -5.57
CA LEU A 92 6.51 9.98 -5.57
C LEU A 92 7.42 8.85 -5.07
N CYS A 93 8.51 8.60 -5.79
CA CYS A 93 9.53 7.64 -5.38
C CYS A 93 10.79 8.40 -4.95
N TRP A 94 11.30 8.09 -3.76
CA TRP A 94 12.51 8.70 -3.21
C TRP A 94 13.63 7.66 -3.07
N ALA A 95 14.85 8.05 -3.42
CA ALA A 95 16.06 7.25 -3.22
C ALA A 95 17.06 8.04 -2.35
N LYS A 96 17.81 7.34 -1.50
CA LYS A 96 18.85 7.96 -0.66
C LYS A 96 20.06 8.42 -1.47
N GLN A 97 20.32 7.80 -2.61
CA GLN A 97 21.42 8.11 -3.50
C GLN A 97 20.95 9.02 -4.65
N GLN A 98 21.81 9.93 -5.06
CA GLN A 98 21.54 10.81 -6.20
C GLN A 98 21.51 10.02 -7.51
N ASN A 99 20.78 10.54 -8.50
CA ASN A 99 20.69 9.99 -9.86
C ASN A 99 20.21 8.54 -9.96
N VAL A 100 19.52 8.04 -8.94
CA VAL A 100 18.87 6.73 -9.00
C VAL A 100 17.61 6.85 -9.84
N THR A 101 17.58 6.10 -10.94
CA THR A 101 16.42 5.99 -11.83
C THR A 101 16.04 4.53 -12.02
N ASN A 102 14.75 4.27 -12.17
CA ASN A 102 14.27 2.95 -12.61
C ASN A 102 14.83 2.62 -14.00
N SER A 103 15.17 1.34 -14.21
CA SER A 103 15.58 0.86 -15.54
C SER A 103 14.46 1.08 -16.57
N PRO A 104 14.77 1.18 -17.88
CA PRO A 104 13.75 1.34 -18.92
C PRO A 104 12.61 0.31 -18.82
N ALA A 105 12.95 -0.96 -18.58
CA ALA A 105 11.96 -2.03 -18.38
C ALA A 105 11.02 -1.77 -17.20
N VAL A 106 11.56 -1.31 -16.06
CA VAL A 106 10.76 -0.97 -14.87
C VAL A 106 9.87 0.24 -15.15
N ARG A 107 10.37 1.26 -15.85
CA ARG A 107 9.57 2.44 -16.22
C ARG A 107 8.41 2.08 -17.13
N LYS A 108 8.63 1.22 -18.12
CA LYS A 108 7.57 0.70 -18.99
C LYS A 108 6.51 -0.07 -18.20
N LEU A 109 6.93 -0.91 -17.25
CA LEU A 109 6.02 -1.69 -16.41
C LEU A 109 5.13 -0.81 -15.53
N PHE A 110 5.71 0.20 -14.86
CA PHE A 110 4.98 1.03 -13.89
C PHE A 110 4.27 2.24 -14.51
N TRP A 111 4.83 2.82 -15.57
CA TRP A 111 4.36 4.10 -16.13
C TRP A 111 3.94 3.99 -17.61
N GLY A 112 4.04 2.80 -18.20
CA GLY A 112 3.72 2.56 -19.61
C GLY A 112 4.68 3.22 -20.60
N ARG A 113 5.76 3.86 -20.13
CA ARG A 113 6.71 4.65 -20.94
C ARG A 113 8.13 4.50 -20.44
N GLU A 114 9.10 4.69 -21.34
CA GLU A 114 10.53 4.61 -21.03
C GLU A 114 11.20 6.01 -20.95
N GLY A 115 10.47 7.08 -21.28
CA GLY A 115 10.93 8.47 -21.28
C GLY A 115 10.43 9.24 -20.08
#